data_AF-A6G3E3-F1
#
_entry.id   AF-A6G3E3-F1
#
_cell.length_a   1.000
_cell.length_b   1.000
_cell.length_c   1.000
_cell.angle_alpha   90.00
_cell.angle_beta   90.00
_cell.angle_gamma   90.00
#
_symmetry.space_group_name_H-M   'P 1'
#
loop_
_entity.id
_entity.type
_entity.pdbx_description
1 polymer ?
#
loop_
_entity_poly.entity_id
_entity_poly.type
_entity_poly.pdbx_seq_one_letter_code
_entity_poly.pdbx_strand_id
1 'polypeptide(L)' 'MADLAAHLVDEVLPHVPVRQWICSLPWRLRYAMGYDRRFCSDVLGTFIGALRCSLRHSLIR' A
#
# COMPACT_ATOMS: atom_id res chain seq x y z
N MET A 1 -1.51 -0.56 -14.88
CA MET A 1 -1.35 -1.54 -13.77
C MET A 1 -0.15 -2.44 -14.02
N ALA A 2 0.04 -2.97 -15.24
CA ALA A 2 1.21 -3.79 -15.58
C ALA A 2 2.54 -3.01 -15.56
N ASP A 3 2.58 -1.79 -16.12
CA ASP A 3 3.85 -1.03 -16.24
C ASP A 3 4.53 -0.75 -14.89
N LEU A 4 3.74 -0.35 -13.89
CA LEU A 4 4.26 -0.10 -12.54
C LEU A 4 4.76 -1.40 -11.89
N ALA A 5 4.07 -2.52 -12.13
CA ALA A 5 4.49 -3.82 -11.60
C ALA A 5 5.81 -4.27 -12.24
N ALA A 6 5.97 -4.11 -13.56
CA ALA A 6 7.22 -4.40 -14.26
C ALA A 6 8.36 -3.55 -13.73
N HIS A 7 8.18 -2.22 -13.66
CA HIS A 7 9.20 -1.32 -13.11
C HIS A 7 9.58 -1.67 -11.66
N LEU A 8 8.61 -2.04 -10.81
CA LEU A 8 8.90 -2.47 -9.45
C LEU A 8 9.75 -3.74 -9.41
N VAL A 9 9.47 -4.74 -10.25
CA VAL A 9 10.18 -6.02 -10.25
C VAL A 9 11.56 -5.91 -10.91
N ASP A 10 11.65 -5.16 -12.01
CA ASP A 10 12.85 -5.12 -12.86
C ASP A 10 13.87 -4.09 -12.36
N GLU A 11 13.43 -3.00 -11.73
CA GLU A 11 14.30 -1.86 -11.41
C GLU A 11 14.33 -1.45 -9.93
N VAL A 12 13.27 -1.71 -9.15
CA VAL A 12 13.15 -1.16 -7.78
C VAL A 12 13.37 -2.20 -6.70
N LEU A 13 12.76 -3.38 -6.82
CA LEU A 13 12.80 -4.42 -5.80
C LEU A 13 14.08 -5.25 -5.94
N PRO A 14 14.79 -5.54 -4.83
CA PRO A 14 15.97 -6.39 -4.87
C PRO A 14 15.58 -7.84 -5.21
N HIS A 15 16.47 -8.55 -5.91
CA HIS A 15 16.32 -9.97 -6.23
C HIS A 15 16.56 -10.89 -5.01
N VAL A 16 15.77 -10.70 -3.95
CA VAL A 16 15.72 -11.56 -2.76
C VAL A 16 14.26 -11.92 -2.47
N PRO A 17 13.98 -13.02 -1.74
CA PRO A 17 12.61 -13.33 -1.35
C PRO A 17 11.98 -12.17 -0.57
N VAL A 18 10.96 -11.54 -1.17
CA VAL A 18 10.20 -10.46 -0.54
C VAL A 18 8.82 -10.95 -0.14
N ARG A 19 8.35 -10.48 1.02
CA ARG A 19 6.97 -10.74 1.47
C ARG A 19 6.05 -9.63 0.96
N GLN A 20 5.26 -9.93 -0.07
CA GLN A 20 4.23 -9.02 -0.56
C GLN A 20 2.96 -9.14 0.30
N TRP A 21 2.40 -8.00 0.69
CA TRP A 21 1.12 -7.93 1.39
C TRP A 21 0.07 -7.31 0.48
N ILE A 22 -1.12 -7.90 0.43
CA ILE A 22 -2.27 -7.34 -0.28
C ILE A 22 -3.21 -6.73 0.75
N CYS A 23 -3.52 -5.44 0.59
CA CYS A 23 -4.55 -4.77 1.38
C CYS A 23 -5.85 -4.70 0.59
N SER A 24 -6.92 -5.25 1.15
CA SER A 24 -8.27 -5.11 0.61
C SER A 24 -9.07 -4.10 1.42
N LEU A 25 -9.65 -3.12 0.74
CA LEU A 25 -10.51 -2.13 1.38
C LEU A 25 -11.94 -2.67 1.55
N PRO A 26 -12.68 -2.23 2.59
CA PRO A 26 -14.11 -2.47 2.70
C PRO A 26 -14.86 -1.99 1.45
N TRP A 27 -15.92 -2.71 1.07
CA TRP A 27 -16.65 -2.46 -0.18
C TRP A 27 -17.09 -1.00 -0.37
N ARG A 28 -17.62 -0.38 0.68
CA ARG A 28 -18.09 1.02 0.66
C ARG A 28 -16.96 2.02 0.39
N LEU A 29 -15.74 1.73 0.87
CA LEU A 29 -14.56 2.57 0.66
C LEU A 29 -14.06 2.51 -0.78
N ARG A 30 -14.17 1.36 -1.45
CA ARG A 30 -13.68 1.17 -2.83
C ARG A 30 -14.33 2.15 -3.81
N TYR A 31 -15.65 2.28 -3.74
CA TYR A 31 -16.37 3.22 -4.59
C TYR A 31 -16.04 4.66 -4.27
N ALA A 32 -16.11 5.05 -2.99
CA ALA A 32 -15.82 6.43 -2.58
C ALA A 32 -14.41 6.87 -3.01
N MET A 33 -13.41 6.01 -2.86
CA MET A 33 -12.02 6.30 -3.28
C MET A 33 -11.82 6.29 -4.81
N GLY A 34 -12.69 5.63 -5.56
CA GLY A 34 -12.65 5.63 -7.02
C GLY A 34 -13.15 6.94 -7.64
N TYR A 35 -14.01 7.67 -6.94
CA TYR A 35 -14.63 8.91 -7.45
C TYR A 35 -14.10 10.19 -6.78
N ASP A 36 -13.67 10.13 -5.51
CA ASP A 36 -13.13 11.27 -4.79
C ASP A 36 -11.62 11.12 -4.57
N ARG A 37 -10.84 11.92 -5.32
CA ARG A 37 -9.39 11.94 -5.25
C ARG A 37 -8.86 12.43 -3.89
N ARG A 38 -9.53 13.39 -3.25
CA ARG A 38 -9.09 13.92 -1.95
C ARG A 38 -9.29 12.87 -0.88
N PHE A 39 -10.47 12.26 -0.85
CA PHE A 39 -10.77 11.16 0.05
C PHE A 39 -9.81 9.97 -0.14
N CYS A 40 -9.49 9.62 -1.39
CA CYS A 40 -8.51 8.57 -1.68
C CYS A 40 -7.12 8.90 -1.09
N SER A 41 -6.67 10.15 -1.24
CA SER A 41 -5.40 10.63 -0.69
C SER A 41 -5.38 10.57 0.85
N ASP A 42 -6.47 10.99 1.49
CA ASP A 42 -6.58 10.99 2.96
C ASP A 42 -6.57 9.58 3.54
N VAL A 43 -7.30 8.65 2.92
CA VAL A 43 -7.30 7.23 3.30
C VAL A 43 -5.91 6.62 3.12
N LEU A 44 -5.25 6.88 1.98
CA LEU A 44 -3.91 6.37 1.72
C LEU A 44 -2.89 6.89 2.73
N GLY A 45 -2.93 8.20 3.04
CA GLY A 45 -2.06 8.82 4.04
C GLY A 45 -2.24 8.21 5.43
N THR A 46 -3.50 8.03 5.85
CA THR A 46 -3.83 7.40 7.14
C THR A 46 -3.33 5.95 7.19
N PHE A 47 -3.55 5.17 6.13
CA PHE A 47 -3.10 3.79 6.04
C PHE A 47 -1.57 3.67 6.11
N ILE A 48 -0.84 4.51 5.37
CA ILE A 48 0.64 4.54 5.40
C ILE A 48 1.14 4.90 6.80
N GLY A 49 0.49 5.86 7.48
CA GLY A 49 0.81 6.23 8.86
C GLY A 49 0.65 5.06 9.83
N ALA A 50 -0.49 4.35 9.77
CA ALA A 50 -0.75 3.18 10.58
C ALA A 50 0.23 2.03 10.28
N LEU A 51 0.53 1.79 9.00
CA LEU A 51 1.48 0.77 8.57
C LEU A 51 2.89 1.04 9.13
N ARG A 52 3.37 2.29 9.03
CA ARG A 52 4.66 2.70 9.59
C ARG A 52 4.72 2.47 11.10
N CYS A 53 3.65 2.79 11.82
CA CYS A 53 3.56 2.55 13.27
C CYS A 53 3.66 1.05 13.58
N SER A 54 2.90 0.22 12.85
CA SER A 54 2.90 -1.24 13.01
C SER A 54 4.27 -1.87 12.71
N LEU A 55 4.92 -1.45 11.62
CA LEU A 55 6.26 -1.93 11.25
C LEU A 55 7.31 -1.55 12.28
N ARG A 56 7.24 -0.32 12.82
CA ARG A 56 8.13 0.11 13.91
C ARG A 56 7.95 -0.74 15.16
N HIS A 57 6.71 -1.06 15.51
CA HIS A 57 6.42 -1.91 16.66
C HIS A 57 6.89 -3.36 16.44
N SER A 58 6.73 -3.86 15.21
CA SER A 58 7.11 -5.24 14.84
C SER A 58 8.63 -5.45 14.75
N LEU A 59 9.41 -4.38 14.62
CA LEU A 59 10.88 -4.41 14.64
C LEU A 59 11.48 -4.43 16.06
N ILE A 60 10.67 -4.17 17.09
CA ILE A 60 11.11 -4.15 18.50
C ILE A 60 10.78 -5.50 19.21
N ARG A 61 10.12 -6.42 18.51
CA ARG A 61 9.84 -7.80 18.94
C ARG A 61 10.64 -8.79 18.12
#